data_AF-A0A820QXA3-F1
#
_entry.id   AF-A0A820QXA3-F1
#
_cell.length_a   1.000
_cell.length_b   1.000
_cell.length_c   1.000
_cell.angle_alpha   90.00
_cell.angle_beta   90.00
_cell.angle_gamma   90.00
#
_symmetry.space_group_name_H-M   'P 1'
#
loop_
_entity.id
_entity.type
_entity.pdbx_description
1 polymer ?
#
loop_
_entity_poly.entity_id
_entity_poly.type
_entity_poly.pdbx_seq_one_letter_code
_entity_poly.pdbx_strand_id
1 'polypeptide(L)'
;MIFLSIILCLSLFPNIIYTAIPFILNPDCDLLECEHSNYSALYYANHVVDEDKIHIIYSTFDELTITIFKTGKSYSPIFNYTALFSRNYTGAIQFIDTTPTNSFSLVLRRLMEFDDEPKMADLTKCENTTISYFLHNITATNMTILNNNTNQPTFQLPLPMLNGSLSIDIMYPGEIMRDSKSPKLRATSKSYFLNIALQANNFSSPNTRFAFELYLIAPGPHGLRASSSRYIDDHFTP
;
A
#
# COMPACT_ATOMS: atom_id res chain seq x y z
N MET A 1 -31.57 10.17 54.27
CA MET A 1 -31.76 10.15 52.81
C MET A 1 -30.40 10.37 52.17
N ILE A 2 -29.81 9.36 51.53
CA ILE A 2 -28.51 9.47 50.86
C ILE A 2 -28.80 9.25 49.37
N PHE A 3 -28.57 10.28 48.56
CA PHE A 3 -28.61 10.18 47.10
C PHE A 3 -27.23 9.76 46.60
N LEU A 4 -27.14 8.54 46.07
CA LEU A 4 -25.97 8.05 45.36
C LEU A 4 -26.14 8.39 43.88
N SER A 5 -25.36 9.35 43.38
CA SER A 5 -25.32 9.67 41.95
C SER A 5 -24.18 8.88 41.31
N ILE A 6 -24.54 7.82 40.58
CA ILE A 6 -23.59 7.05 39.76
C ILE A 6 -23.47 7.79 38.43
N ILE A 7 -22.38 8.54 38.25
CA ILE A 7 -22.01 9.08 36.95
C ILE A 7 -21.41 7.93 36.15
N LEU A 8 -22.24 7.36 35.27
CA LEU A 8 -21.82 6.38 34.29
C LEU A 8 -21.04 7.11 33.19
N CYS A 9 -19.73 7.28 33.38
CA CYS A 9 -18.83 7.68 32.29
C CYS A 9 -18.71 6.53 31.31
N LEU A 10 -19.64 6.45 30.36
CA LEU A 10 -19.45 5.72 29.11
C LEU A 10 -18.31 6.41 28.36
N SER A 11 -17.08 5.92 28.54
CA SER A 11 -15.97 6.23 27.66
C SER A 11 -16.32 5.63 26.29
N LEU A 12 -17.01 6.42 25.47
CA LEU A 12 -17.01 6.25 24.02
C LEU A 12 -15.55 6.42 23.60
N PHE A 13 -14.78 5.33 23.58
CA PHE A 13 -13.53 5.33 22.85
C PHE A 13 -13.91 5.72 21.42
N PRO A 14 -13.41 6.85 20.89
CA PRO A 14 -13.60 7.14 19.49
C PRO A 14 -12.93 6.00 18.74
N ASN A 15 -13.73 5.09 18.19
CA ASN A 15 -13.23 4.20 17.16
C ASN A 15 -12.73 5.12 16.08
N ILE A 16 -11.41 5.14 15.88
CA ILE A 16 -10.76 5.95 14.86
C ILE A 16 -11.42 5.58 13.53
N ILE A 17 -12.15 6.54 12.94
CA ILE A 17 -12.82 6.35 11.67
C ILE A 17 -11.85 6.80 10.59
N TYR A 18 -11.16 5.85 9.98
CA TYR A 18 -10.38 6.15 8.79
C TYR A 18 -11.30 6.59 7.65
N THR A 19 -10.85 7.56 6.87
CA THR A 19 -11.60 7.98 5.68
C THR A 19 -11.47 6.90 4.60
N ALA A 20 -12.64 6.50 4.15
CA ALA A 20 -12.87 5.61 3.03
C ALA A 20 -12.35 6.20 1.71
N ILE A 21 -11.58 5.43 0.95
CA ILE A 21 -11.18 5.81 -0.41
C ILE A 21 -11.70 4.73 -1.36
N PRO A 22 -12.74 5.03 -2.18
CA PRO A 22 -13.28 4.07 -3.12
C PRO A 22 -12.34 3.90 -4.32
N PHE A 23 -12.03 2.66 -4.66
CA PHE A 23 -11.25 2.31 -5.85
C PHE A 23 -12.17 1.81 -6.97
N ILE A 24 -11.83 2.20 -8.19
CA ILE A 24 -12.46 1.74 -9.42
C ILE A 24 -11.44 0.86 -10.15
N LEU A 25 -11.87 -0.34 -10.55
CA LEU A 25 -11.09 -1.25 -11.38
C LEU A 25 -11.18 -0.81 -12.85
N ASN A 26 -10.04 -0.64 -13.51
CA ASN A 26 -9.90 -0.29 -14.93
C ASN A 26 -10.87 0.83 -15.36
N PRO A 27 -10.85 2.01 -14.71
CA PRO A 27 -11.76 3.11 -15.03
C PRO A 27 -11.72 3.48 -16.52
N ASP A 28 -12.89 3.64 -17.13
CA ASP A 28 -13.06 4.05 -18.54
C ASP A 28 -12.36 3.12 -19.55
N CYS A 29 -12.26 1.82 -19.25
CA CYS A 29 -11.73 0.83 -20.18
C CYS A 29 -12.84 0.09 -20.95
N ASP A 30 -12.83 0.22 -22.27
CA ASP A 30 -13.77 -0.47 -23.18
C ASP A 30 -13.16 -1.72 -23.87
N LEU A 31 -11.97 -2.15 -23.45
CA LEU A 31 -11.29 -3.32 -24.02
C LEU A 31 -11.80 -4.62 -23.38
N LEU A 32 -11.89 -5.70 -24.17
CA LEU A 32 -12.30 -7.02 -23.68
C LEU A 32 -11.37 -7.56 -22.59
N GLU A 33 -10.09 -7.21 -22.64
CA GLU A 33 -9.08 -7.55 -21.65
C GLU A 33 -9.41 -6.96 -20.27
N CYS A 34 -10.14 -5.85 -20.20
CA CYS A 34 -10.55 -5.23 -18.94
C CYS A 34 -11.71 -5.94 -18.25
N GLU A 35 -12.53 -6.70 -18.99
CA GLU A 35 -13.65 -7.47 -18.44
C GLU A 35 -13.18 -8.79 -17.80
N HIS A 36 -12.02 -9.29 -18.21
CA HIS A 36 -11.48 -10.55 -17.73
C HIS A 36 -10.42 -10.30 -16.64
N SER A 37 -10.77 -10.59 -15.39
CA SER A 37 -9.87 -10.48 -14.22
C SER A 37 -8.59 -11.32 -14.28
N ASN A 38 -8.39 -12.10 -15.33
CA ASN A 38 -7.18 -12.88 -15.53
C ASN A 38 -6.03 -12.06 -16.15
N TYR A 39 -6.31 -10.84 -16.61
CA TYR A 39 -5.31 -9.91 -17.11
C TYR A 39 -4.92 -8.89 -16.03
N SER A 40 -3.74 -8.31 -16.19
CA SER A 40 -3.25 -7.21 -15.38
C SER A 40 -4.31 -6.13 -15.16
N ALA A 41 -4.36 -5.60 -13.94
CA ALA A 41 -5.39 -4.70 -13.47
C ALA A 41 -4.80 -3.36 -13.03
N LEU A 42 -5.58 -2.30 -13.22
CA LEU A 42 -5.33 -0.97 -12.68
C LEU A 42 -6.48 -0.58 -11.76
N TYR A 43 -6.19 -0.37 -10.48
CA TYR A 43 -7.16 0.17 -9.53
C TYR A 43 -6.83 1.62 -9.29
N TYR A 44 -7.81 2.47 -9.50
CA TYR A 44 -7.67 3.91 -9.36
C TYR A 44 -8.60 4.44 -8.30
N ALA A 45 -8.06 5.27 -7.42
CA ALA A 45 -8.85 6.10 -6.54
C ALA A 45 -8.34 7.53 -6.51
N ASN A 46 -9.23 8.42 -6.08
CA ASN A 46 -8.87 9.79 -5.79
C ASN A 46 -9.73 10.34 -4.65
N HIS A 47 -9.21 11.38 -4.01
CA HIS A 47 -9.96 12.18 -3.05
C HIS A 47 -9.34 13.59 -2.97
N VAL A 48 -10.10 14.52 -2.41
CA VAL A 48 -9.70 15.92 -2.30
C VAL A 48 -9.15 16.19 -0.91
N VAL A 49 -8.00 16.85 -0.84
CA VAL A 49 -7.36 17.33 0.39
C VAL A 49 -7.06 18.82 0.19
N ASP A 50 -7.72 19.67 0.97
CA ASP A 50 -7.67 21.13 0.81
C ASP A 50 -8.07 21.58 -0.61
N GLU A 51 -7.11 22.10 -1.39
CA GLU A 51 -7.26 22.57 -2.79
C GLU A 51 -6.70 21.58 -3.83
N ASP A 52 -6.15 20.46 -3.36
CA ASP A 52 -5.49 19.47 -4.19
C ASP A 52 -6.35 18.20 -4.32
N LYS A 53 -6.20 17.48 -5.43
CA LYS A 53 -6.68 16.11 -5.59
C LYS A 53 -5.51 15.15 -5.48
N ILE A 54 -5.63 14.18 -4.59
CA ILE A 54 -4.67 13.10 -4.42
C ILE A 54 -5.17 11.89 -5.17
N HIS A 55 -4.30 11.33 -6.00
CA HIS A 55 -4.57 10.17 -6.83
C HIS A 55 -3.75 9.00 -6.32
N ILE A 56 -4.36 7.83 -6.27
CA ILE A 56 -3.74 6.57 -5.86
C ILE A 56 -4.03 5.54 -6.95
N ILE A 57 -2.97 4.95 -7.49
CA ILE A 57 -3.06 3.89 -8.49
C ILE A 57 -2.36 2.65 -7.95
N TYR A 58 -3.06 1.52 -7.94
CA TYR A 58 -2.44 0.21 -7.89
C TYR A 58 -2.42 -0.38 -9.30
N SER A 59 -1.27 -0.82 -9.76
CA SER A 59 -1.11 -1.43 -11.09
C SER A 59 -0.45 -2.78 -10.97
N THR A 60 -0.92 -3.74 -11.78
CA THR A 60 -0.33 -5.08 -11.92
C THR A 60 0.06 -5.41 -13.35
N PHE A 61 0.29 -4.39 -14.19
CA PHE A 61 0.69 -4.54 -15.59
C PHE A 61 2.08 -5.17 -15.81
N ASP A 62 2.98 -5.08 -14.82
CA ASP A 62 4.23 -5.85 -14.78
C ASP A 62 4.53 -6.26 -13.35
N GLU A 63 4.88 -5.27 -12.52
CA GLU A 63 5.16 -5.43 -11.11
C GLU A 63 4.07 -4.71 -10.32
N LEU A 64 3.79 -5.21 -9.11
CA LEU A 64 2.86 -4.54 -8.24
C LEU A 64 3.40 -3.15 -7.88
N THR A 65 2.74 -2.15 -8.40
CA THR A 65 3.17 -0.76 -8.30
C THR A 65 2.07 0.07 -7.67
N ILE A 66 2.43 0.82 -6.63
CA ILE A 66 1.58 1.78 -5.95
C ILE A 66 2.07 3.16 -6.32
N THR A 67 1.27 3.93 -7.05
CA THR A 67 1.63 5.28 -7.47
C THR A 67 0.73 6.29 -6.80
N ILE A 68 1.33 7.30 -6.17
CA ILE A 68 0.63 8.40 -5.52
C ILE A 68 1.13 9.70 -6.11
N PHE A 69 0.21 10.58 -6.49
CA PHE A 69 0.55 11.90 -7.00
C PHE A 69 -0.55 12.90 -6.74
N LYS A 70 -0.20 14.18 -6.88
CA LYS A 70 -1.07 15.31 -6.59
C LYS A 70 -1.35 16.13 -7.85
N THR A 71 -2.59 16.54 -8.02
CA THR A 71 -3.00 17.51 -9.05
C THR A 71 -3.95 18.56 -8.44
N GLY A 72 -4.38 19.54 -9.23
CA GLY A 72 -5.48 20.43 -8.83
C GLY A 72 -6.84 19.72 -8.86
N LYS A 73 -7.80 20.21 -8.07
CA LYS A 73 -9.16 19.63 -7.91
C LYS A 73 -9.87 19.17 -9.21
N SER A 74 -9.69 19.89 -10.31
CA SER A 74 -10.42 19.63 -11.57
C SER A 74 -9.73 18.62 -12.49
N TYR A 75 -8.52 18.17 -12.17
CA TYR A 75 -7.74 17.32 -13.07
C TYR A 75 -7.84 15.84 -12.68
N SER A 76 -7.79 14.97 -13.70
CA SER A 76 -7.76 13.51 -13.55
C SER A 76 -6.83 12.92 -14.62
N PRO A 77 -6.17 11.78 -14.33
CA PRO A 77 -5.41 11.06 -15.34
C PRO A 77 -6.34 10.50 -16.43
N ILE A 78 -5.80 10.34 -17.64
CA ILE A 78 -6.38 9.55 -18.71
C ILE A 78 -5.51 8.31 -18.90
N PHE A 79 -6.16 7.14 -18.93
CA PHE A 79 -5.51 5.85 -19.07
C PHE A 79 -5.63 5.35 -20.50
N ASN A 80 -4.50 5.07 -21.14
CA ASN A 80 -4.46 4.40 -22.44
C ASN A 80 -4.24 2.90 -22.21
N TYR A 81 -5.34 2.15 -22.09
CA TYR A 81 -5.28 0.72 -21.83
C TYR A 81 -4.63 -0.07 -22.96
N THR A 82 -4.83 0.34 -24.22
CA THR A 82 -4.15 -0.30 -25.35
C THR A 82 -2.63 -0.24 -25.19
N ALA A 83 -2.10 0.91 -24.75
CA ALA A 83 -0.69 1.07 -24.46
C ALA A 83 -0.23 0.24 -23.24
N LEU A 84 -1.04 0.18 -22.18
CA LEU A 84 -0.77 -0.64 -20.99
C LEU A 84 -0.71 -2.14 -21.31
N PHE A 85 -1.72 -2.70 -21.99
CA PHE A 85 -1.77 -4.13 -22.34
C PHE A 85 -0.72 -4.53 -23.38
N SER A 86 -0.36 -3.61 -24.31
CA SER A 86 0.71 -3.86 -25.29
C SER A 86 2.13 -3.65 -24.73
N ARG A 87 2.25 -3.29 -23.45
CA ARG A 87 3.53 -3.00 -22.77
C ARG A 87 4.31 -1.84 -23.39
N ASN A 88 3.61 -0.92 -24.06
CA ASN A 88 4.18 0.33 -24.55
C ASN A 88 3.81 1.46 -23.60
N TYR A 89 4.48 1.54 -22.45
CA TYR A 89 4.09 2.41 -21.34
C TYR A 89 4.26 3.91 -21.59
N THR A 90 4.90 4.30 -22.68
CA THR A 90 5.13 5.71 -23.01
C THR A 90 3.78 6.41 -23.22
N GLY A 91 3.48 7.38 -22.37
CA GLY A 91 2.21 8.10 -22.42
C GLY A 91 0.98 7.22 -22.13
N ALA A 92 1.17 6.09 -21.43
CA ALA A 92 0.05 5.23 -21.04
C ALA A 92 -0.83 5.85 -19.93
N ILE A 93 -0.26 6.75 -19.14
CA ILE A 93 -0.97 7.59 -18.18
C ILE A 93 -0.67 9.05 -18.56
N GLN A 94 -1.72 9.80 -18.90
CA GLN A 94 -1.60 11.18 -19.38
C GLN A 94 -2.39 12.14 -18.50
N PHE A 95 -1.96 13.39 -18.49
CA PHE A 95 -2.60 14.47 -17.77
C PHE A 95 -2.86 15.61 -18.76
N ILE A 96 -4.13 15.93 -19.01
CA ILE A 96 -4.50 17.04 -19.89
C ILE A 96 -4.40 18.34 -19.09
N ASP A 97 -3.69 19.32 -19.65
CA ASP A 97 -3.57 20.69 -19.14
C ASP A 97 -3.03 20.80 -17.71
N THR A 98 -2.32 19.78 -17.23
CA THR A 98 -1.67 19.79 -15.92
C THR A 98 -0.46 18.88 -15.87
N THR A 99 0.42 19.11 -14.91
CA THR A 99 1.52 18.20 -14.57
C THR A 99 1.38 17.82 -13.10
N PRO A 100 1.41 16.52 -12.78
CA PRO A 100 1.38 16.09 -11.39
C PRO A 100 2.53 16.70 -10.59
N THR A 101 2.24 17.07 -9.36
CA THR A 101 3.24 17.49 -8.37
C THR A 101 3.34 16.41 -7.29
N ASN A 102 4.47 16.39 -6.58
CA ASN A 102 4.72 15.48 -5.46
C ASN A 102 4.32 14.02 -5.78
N SER A 103 4.77 13.53 -6.94
CA SER A 103 4.52 12.16 -7.38
C SER A 103 5.57 11.20 -6.86
N PHE A 104 5.18 9.98 -6.55
CA PHE A 104 6.10 8.87 -6.39
C PHE A 104 5.40 7.54 -6.71
N SER A 105 6.20 6.54 -7.04
CA SER A 105 5.76 5.17 -7.21
C SER A 105 6.60 4.25 -6.34
N LEU A 106 5.92 3.36 -5.61
CA LEU A 106 6.51 2.27 -4.87
C LEU A 106 6.29 0.98 -5.64
N VAL A 107 7.37 0.27 -5.97
CA VAL A 107 7.33 -1.01 -6.67
C VAL A 107 7.72 -2.11 -5.70
N LEU A 108 6.82 -3.06 -5.50
CA LEU A 108 7.05 -4.24 -4.67
C LEU A 108 7.61 -5.35 -5.55
N ARG A 109 8.93 -5.54 -5.48
CA ARG A 109 9.64 -6.39 -6.45
C ARG A 109 9.78 -7.83 -6.00
N ARG A 110 10.32 -8.02 -4.78
CA ARG A 110 10.61 -9.35 -4.24
C ARG A 110 10.20 -9.46 -2.79
N LEU A 111 9.76 -10.66 -2.43
CA LEU A 111 9.75 -11.15 -1.07
C LEU A 111 10.97 -12.07 -0.92
N MET A 112 11.83 -11.75 0.04
CA MET A 112 13.04 -12.52 0.35
C MET A 112 12.81 -13.29 1.63
N GLU A 113 13.12 -14.58 1.60
CA GLU A 113 13.14 -15.46 2.77
C GLU A 113 14.59 -15.80 3.11
N PHE A 114 14.96 -15.74 4.38
CA PHE A 114 16.31 -16.10 4.81
C PHE A 114 16.29 -16.75 6.20
N ASP A 115 17.25 -17.64 6.43
CA ASP A 115 17.52 -18.20 7.75
C ASP A 115 18.25 -17.16 8.61
N ASP A 116 17.60 -16.67 9.66
CA ASP A 116 18.19 -15.70 10.60
C ASP A 116 18.76 -16.39 11.83
N GLU A 117 19.76 -17.25 11.63
CA GLU A 117 20.61 -17.77 12.71
C GLU A 117 21.96 -17.03 12.66
N PRO A 118 22.35 -16.24 13.69
CA PRO A 118 21.90 -16.28 15.08
C PRO A 118 20.95 -15.14 15.53
N LYS A 119 19.89 -14.85 14.77
CA LYS A 119 18.83 -13.86 15.08
C LYS A 119 19.24 -12.40 15.03
N MET A 120 20.00 -12.01 14.01
CA MET A 120 20.48 -10.62 13.85
C MET A 120 19.57 -9.76 12.98
N ALA A 121 18.60 -10.36 12.27
CA ALA A 121 17.79 -9.70 11.25
C ALA A 121 18.63 -8.95 10.19
N ASP A 122 19.81 -9.49 9.88
CA ASP A 122 20.81 -8.87 9.03
C ASP A 122 20.93 -9.65 7.72
N LEU A 123 20.14 -9.22 6.72
CA LEU A 123 20.08 -9.87 5.41
C LEU A 123 21.46 -9.96 4.74
N THR A 124 22.37 -9.02 5.02
CA THR A 124 23.72 -8.98 4.42
C THR A 124 24.60 -10.15 4.84
N LYS A 125 24.25 -10.82 5.95
CA LYS A 125 24.97 -11.99 6.47
C LYS A 125 24.35 -13.32 6.04
N CYS A 126 23.17 -13.28 5.42
CA CYS A 126 22.38 -14.46 5.07
C CYS A 126 22.25 -14.63 3.54
N GLU A 127 23.10 -13.98 2.74
CA GLU A 127 23.02 -13.98 1.27
C GLU A 127 22.99 -15.42 0.68
N ASN A 128 23.79 -16.33 1.22
CA ASN A 128 23.89 -17.71 0.74
C ASN A 128 22.66 -18.58 1.04
N THR A 129 21.79 -18.14 1.94
CA THR A 129 20.57 -18.85 2.36
C THR A 129 19.32 -18.09 1.97
N THR A 130 19.44 -17.03 1.17
CA THR A 130 18.31 -16.18 0.81
C THR A 130 17.57 -16.74 -0.41
N ILE A 131 16.29 -17.07 -0.23
CA ILE A 131 15.37 -17.44 -1.31
C ILE A 131 14.61 -16.19 -1.75
N SER A 132 14.58 -15.92 -3.05
CA SER A 132 13.87 -14.77 -3.61
C SER A 132 12.60 -15.18 -4.35
N TYR A 133 11.46 -14.65 -3.91
CA TYR A 133 10.17 -14.78 -4.57
C TYR A 133 9.84 -13.50 -5.34
N PHE A 134 9.84 -13.60 -6.66
CA PHE A 134 9.51 -12.48 -7.54
C PHE A 134 7.99 -12.26 -7.59
N LEU A 135 7.55 -11.06 -7.24
CA LEU A 135 6.13 -10.75 -7.10
C LEU A 135 5.43 -10.47 -8.44
N HIS A 136 6.16 -10.13 -9.50
CA HIS A 136 5.60 -9.84 -10.83
C HIS A 136 4.85 -11.02 -11.48
N ASN A 137 5.12 -12.25 -11.05
CA ASN A 137 4.48 -13.46 -11.60
C ASN A 137 3.12 -13.79 -10.96
N ILE A 138 2.68 -13.01 -9.98
CA ILE A 138 1.60 -13.39 -9.04
C ILE A 138 0.35 -12.50 -9.19
N THR A 139 0.41 -11.45 -10.01
CA THR A 139 -0.31 -10.20 -9.77
C THR A 139 -1.62 -9.98 -10.54
N ALA A 140 -2.04 -10.87 -11.44
CA ALA A 140 -3.22 -10.61 -12.28
C ALA A 140 -4.54 -11.20 -11.76
N THR A 141 -4.56 -12.46 -11.31
CA THR A 141 -5.81 -13.26 -11.32
C THR A 141 -6.64 -13.24 -10.03
N ASN A 142 -6.12 -12.75 -8.89
CA ASN A 142 -6.71 -13.05 -7.57
C ASN A 142 -6.72 -11.89 -6.56
N MET A 143 -6.62 -10.63 -7.01
CA MET A 143 -6.84 -9.49 -6.10
C MET A 143 -8.33 -9.37 -5.78
N THR A 144 -8.72 -9.98 -4.65
CA THR A 144 -10.04 -9.85 -4.08
C THR A 144 -10.10 -8.60 -3.22
N ILE A 145 -11.13 -7.78 -3.42
CA ILE A 145 -11.51 -6.76 -2.44
C ILE A 145 -12.22 -7.50 -1.32
N LEU A 146 -11.50 -7.81 -0.24
CA LEU A 146 -12.02 -8.67 0.83
C LEU A 146 -13.19 -8.07 1.63
N ASN A 147 -13.43 -6.76 1.54
CA ASN A 147 -14.50 -6.10 2.26
C ASN A 147 -15.35 -5.20 1.35
N ASN A 148 -16.52 -5.68 0.95
CA ASN A 148 -17.56 -4.82 0.36
C ASN A 148 -18.25 -3.92 1.40
N ASN A 149 -18.05 -4.17 2.70
CA ASN A 149 -18.69 -3.44 3.80
C ASN A 149 -17.76 -2.41 4.48
N THR A 150 -16.47 -2.39 4.15
CA THR A 150 -15.56 -1.31 4.57
C THR A 150 -15.00 -0.69 3.31
N ASN A 151 -15.23 0.60 3.13
CA ASN A 151 -14.82 1.39 1.96
C ASN A 151 -13.29 1.59 1.85
N GLN A 152 -12.51 0.55 2.14
CA GLN A 152 -11.06 0.47 2.11
C GLN A 152 -10.69 -0.91 1.56
N PRO A 153 -10.35 -1.01 0.27
CA PRO A 153 -9.97 -2.29 -0.30
C PRO A 153 -8.62 -2.73 0.28
N THR A 154 -8.60 -3.93 0.85
CA THR A 154 -7.37 -4.67 1.09
C THR A 154 -7.10 -5.51 -0.14
N PHE A 155 -5.97 -5.25 -0.81
CA PHE A 155 -5.52 -6.05 -1.94
C PHE A 155 -4.84 -7.30 -1.41
N GLN A 156 -5.37 -8.47 -1.74
CA GLN A 156 -4.77 -9.75 -1.37
C GLN A 156 -4.13 -10.42 -2.59
N LEU A 157 -2.86 -10.79 -2.46
CA LEU A 157 -2.09 -11.49 -3.47
C LEU A 157 -1.80 -12.89 -2.94
N PRO A 158 -2.28 -13.97 -3.59
CA PRO A 158 -1.98 -15.32 -3.14
C PRO A 158 -0.50 -15.62 -3.35
N LEU A 159 0.13 -16.30 -2.39
CA LEU A 159 1.52 -16.74 -2.47
C LEU A 159 1.57 -18.27 -2.38
N PRO A 160 1.31 -19.00 -3.49
CA PRO A 160 1.21 -20.47 -3.46
C PRO A 160 2.47 -21.14 -2.94
N MET A 161 3.64 -20.59 -3.25
CA MET A 161 4.94 -21.10 -2.80
C MET A 161 5.13 -21.07 -1.28
N LEU A 162 4.43 -20.17 -0.58
CA LEU A 162 4.42 -20.05 0.87
C LEU A 162 3.15 -20.63 1.50
N ASN A 163 2.26 -21.23 0.69
CA ASN A 163 0.90 -21.61 1.08
C ASN A 163 0.22 -20.48 1.87
N GLY A 164 0.25 -19.28 1.30
CA GLY A 164 -0.02 -18.04 2.02
C GLY A 164 -0.55 -16.93 1.13
N SER A 165 -0.50 -15.70 1.64
CA SER A 165 -0.89 -14.50 0.91
C SER A 165 -0.19 -13.25 1.41
N LEU A 166 -0.13 -12.24 0.56
CA LEU A 166 0.33 -10.89 0.85
C LEU A 166 -0.86 -9.94 0.78
N SER A 167 -1.16 -9.25 1.86
CA SER A 167 -2.19 -8.23 1.92
C SER A 167 -1.57 -6.85 1.94
N ILE A 168 -2.12 -5.94 1.13
CA ILE A 168 -1.66 -4.57 1.01
C ILE A 168 -2.86 -3.64 1.07
N ASP A 169 -2.79 -2.64 1.93
CA ASP A 169 -3.82 -1.62 2.08
C ASP A 169 -3.20 -0.24 2.27
N ILE A 170 -3.83 0.76 1.65
CA ILE A 170 -3.57 2.16 1.93
C ILE A 170 -4.74 2.74 2.70
N MET A 171 -4.44 3.31 3.86
CA MET A 171 -5.41 3.98 4.71
C MET A 171 -5.13 5.48 4.75
N TYR A 172 -6.19 6.27 4.63
CA TYR A 172 -6.14 7.72 4.80
C TYR A 172 -6.83 8.12 6.11
N PRO A 173 -6.08 8.61 7.11
CA PRO A 173 -6.64 9.03 8.38
C PRO A 173 -7.52 10.27 8.27
N GLY A 174 -7.26 11.18 7.32
CA GLY A 174 -8.08 12.40 7.13
C GLY A 174 -7.85 13.50 8.18
N GLU A 175 -7.33 13.15 9.34
CA GLU A 175 -7.08 14.06 10.46
C GLU A 175 -5.72 13.82 11.11
N ILE A 176 -5.34 14.74 12.00
CA ILE A 176 -4.16 14.54 12.85
C ILE A 176 -4.54 13.53 13.92
N MET A 177 -3.92 12.37 13.87
CA MET A 177 -4.20 11.29 14.81
C MET A 177 -2.96 10.43 15.04
N ARG A 178 -3.07 9.53 16.01
CA ARG A 178 -2.10 8.47 16.22
C ARG A 178 -2.84 7.14 16.10
N ASP A 179 -2.31 6.23 15.30
CA ASP A 179 -2.92 4.91 15.15
C ASP A 179 -2.99 4.21 16.52
N SER A 180 -4.10 3.52 16.77
CA SER A 180 -4.30 2.73 17.98
C SER A 180 -3.53 1.41 17.91
N LYS A 181 -3.30 0.89 16.70
CA LYS A 181 -2.53 -0.33 16.45
C LYS A 181 -1.03 -0.04 16.49
N SER A 182 -0.25 -0.97 17.02
CA SER A 182 1.21 -0.92 16.96
C SER A 182 1.68 -0.92 15.50
N PRO A 183 2.68 -0.11 15.10
CA PRO A 183 3.59 0.69 15.93
C PRO A 183 3.09 2.10 16.31
N LYS A 184 1.77 2.35 16.26
CA LYS A 184 1.11 3.60 16.65
C LYS A 184 1.68 4.82 15.94
N LEU A 185 1.79 4.71 14.63
CA LEU A 185 2.32 5.77 13.78
C LEU A 185 1.48 7.04 13.97
N ARG A 186 2.16 8.18 14.06
CA ARG A 186 1.52 9.49 14.06
C ARG A 186 1.23 9.88 12.62
N ALA A 187 -0.02 10.25 12.34
CA ALA A 187 -0.44 10.82 11.08
C ALA A 187 -0.80 12.30 11.21
N THR A 188 -0.70 12.97 10.08
CA THR A 188 -1.32 14.26 9.84
C THR A 188 -2.50 14.08 8.88
N SER A 189 -3.30 15.13 8.67
CA SER A 189 -4.35 15.15 7.63
C SER A 189 -3.81 14.99 6.20
N LYS A 190 -2.49 14.91 5.99
CA LYS A 190 -1.85 14.70 4.68
C LYS A 190 -1.03 13.42 4.62
N SER A 191 -1.10 12.59 5.67
CA SER A 191 -0.38 11.33 5.77
C SER A 191 -1.21 10.18 5.21
N TYR A 192 -0.54 9.15 4.72
CA TYR A 192 -1.15 7.86 4.39
C TYR A 192 -0.41 6.76 5.15
N PHE A 193 -1.14 5.74 5.55
CA PHE A 193 -0.55 4.51 6.06
C PHE A 193 -0.59 3.47 4.95
N LEU A 194 0.56 2.87 4.68
CA LEU A 194 0.69 1.70 3.83
C LEU A 194 0.95 0.51 4.74
N ASN A 195 0.00 -0.40 4.84
CA ASN A 195 0.18 -1.65 5.55
C ASN A 195 0.46 -2.75 4.54
N ILE A 196 1.44 -3.58 4.88
CA ILE A 196 1.82 -4.75 4.11
C ILE A 196 1.89 -5.90 5.12
N ALA A 197 1.04 -6.91 4.94
CA ALA A 197 0.95 -8.07 5.82
C ALA A 197 1.21 -9.35 5.04
N LEU A 198 2.16 -10.15 5.52
CA LEU A 198 2.46 -11.47 4.97
C LEU A 198 1.86 -12.54 5.87
N GLN A 199 1.03 -13.40 5.28
CA GLN A 199 0.65 -14.66 5.86
C GLN A 199 1.38 -15.77 5.10
N ALA A 200 2.16 -16.58 5.80
CA ALA A 200 2.89 -17.70 5.23
C ALA A 200 2.78 -18.90 6.18
N ASN A 201 2.59 -20.08 5.62
CA ASN A 201 2.44 -21.34 6.37
C ASN A 201 3.52 -22.37 6.00
N ASN A 202 4.31 -22.11 4.97
CA ASN A 202 5.41 -22.94 4.51
C ASN A 202 6.71 -22.15 4.58
N PHE A 203 7.74 -22.72 5.22
CA PHE A 203 9.02 -22.07 5.46
C PHE A 203 10.16 -23.02 5.09
N SER A 204 11.25 -22.47 4.57
CA SER A 204 12.46 -23.20 4.22
C SER A 204 13.32 -23.59 5.44
N SER A 205 13.22 -22.84 6.55
CA SER A 205 13.97 -23.06 7.79
C SER A 205 13.13 -22.79 9.05
N PRO A 206 13.43 -23.42 10.20
CA PRO A 206 12.81 -23.08 11.49
C PRO A 206 13.11 -21.66 11.98
N ASN A 207 14.18 -21.01 11.52
CA ASN A 207 14.54 -19.64 11.89
C ASN A 207 14.25 -18.63 10.76
N THR A 208 13.29 -18.93 9.89
CA THR A 208 12.93 -18.10 8.75
C THR A 208 12.55 -16.68 9.17
N ARG A 209 13.12 -15.70 8.47
CA ARG A 209 12.65 -14.31 8.40
C ARG A 209 12.37 -13.90 6.97
N PHE A 210 11.57 -12.83 6.86
CA PHE A 210 11.20 -12.25 5.58
C PHE A 210 11.65 -10.80 5.48
N ALA A 211 11.98 -10.38 4.27
CA ALA A 211 12.26 -9.00 3.91
C ALA A 211 11.64 -8.67 2.54
N PHE A 212 11.30 -7.40 2.31
CA PHE A 212 10.81 -6.93 1.03
C PHE A 212 11.89 -6.13 0.30
N GLU A 213 12.05 -6.39 -0.99
CA GLU A 213 12.74 -5.47 -1.90
C GLU A 213 11.73 -4.48 -2.46
N LEU A 214 11.93 -3.20 -2.16
CA LEU A 214 11.06 -2.10 -2.56
C LEU A 214 11.85 -1.08 -3.38
N TYR A 215 11.34 -0.68 -4.54
CA TYR A 215 11.90 0.44 -5.30
C TYR A 215 10.99 1.66 -5.17
N LEU A 216 11.62 2.79 -4.85
CA LEU A 216 10.95 4.07 -4.77
C LEU A 216 11.40 4.92 -5.97
N ILE A 217 10.46 5.24 -6.83
CA ILE A 217 10.64 6.10 -8.00
C ILE A 217 10.02 7.44 -7.65
N ALA A 218 10.82 8.50 -7.61
CA ALA A 218 10.35 9.86 -7.32
C ALA A 218 11.09 10.86 -8.21
N PRO A 219 10.45 11.97 -8.62
CA PRO A 219 11.10 13.01 -9.39
C PRO A 219 12.10 13.77 -8.51
N GLY A 220 13.31 14.02 -9.03
CA GLY A 220 14.30 14.85 -8.37
C GLY A 220 15.74 14.46 -8.71
N PRO A 221 16.70 15.41 -8.60
CA PRO A 221 18.10 15.20 -9.00
C PRO A 221 18.92 14.39 -7.97
N HIS A 222 18.37 14.12 -6.79
CA HIS A 222 19.09 13.48 -5.70
C HIS A 222 18.38 12.22 -5.25
N GLY A 223 19.14 11.13 -5.14
CA GLY A 223 18.64 9.87 -4.58
C GLY A 223 18.07 10.12 -3.17
N LEU A 224 16.88 9.59 -2.92
CA LEU A 224 16.25 9.65 -1.61
C LEU A 224 17.11 8.87 -0.61
N ARG A 225 17.43 9.48 0.53
CA ARG A 225 18.10 8.81 1.64
C ARG A 225 17.10 8.58 2.74
N ALA A 226 16.95 7.32 3.16
CA ALA A 226 16.26 7.02 4.39
C ALA A 226 16.99 7.72 5.54
N SER A 227 16.28 8.55 6.28
CA SER A 227 16.75 9.09 7.55
C SER A 227 16.04 8.36 8.66
N SER A 228 16.82 7.86 9.62
CA SER A 228 16.28 7.28 10.85
C SER A 228 16.54 8.28 11.97
N SER A 229 15.47 8.85 12.50
CA SER A 229 15.53 9.61 13.75
C SER A 229 14.94 8.75 14.85
N ARG A 230 15.74 8.44 15.87
CA ARG A 230 15.23 7.80 17.09
C ARG A 230 14.43 8.86 17.85
N TYR A 231 13.11 8.83 17.70
CA TYR A 231 12.22 9.62 18.54
C TYR A 231 11.92 8.81 19.80
N ILE A 232 12.38 9.28 20.95
CA ILE A 232 11.97 8.73 22.24
C ILE A 232 10.57 9.27 22.48
N ASP A 233 9.57 8.43 22.24
CA ASP A 233 8.22 8.69 22.70
C ASP A 233 8.09 8.07 24.09
N ASP A 234 8.06 8.92 25.11
CA ASP A 234 8.05 8.53 26.53
C ASP A 234 6.89 7.58 26.90
N HIS A 235 5.88 7.44 26.02
CA HIS A 235 4.75 6.55 26.24
C HIS A 235 4.94 5.11 25.73
N PHE A 236 5.87 4.84 24.81
CA PHE A 236 5.93 3.53 24.11
C PHE A 236 7.34 3.10 23.69
N THR A 237 8.32 3.27 24.58
CA THR A 237 9.62 2.59 24.45
C THR A 237 9.45 1.12 24.88
N PRO A 238 9.87 0.13 24.06
CA PRO A 238 10.41 -1.11 24.62
C PRO A 238 11.73 -0.83 25.35
#